data_AF-A0A2Z6M516-F1
#
_entry.id   AF-A0A2Z6M516-F1
#
_cell.length_a   1.000
_cell.length_b   1.000
_cell.length_c   1.000
_cell.angle_alpha   90.00
_cell.angle_beta   90.00
_cell.angle_gamma   90.00
#
_symmetry.space_group_name_H-M   'P 1'
#
loop_
_entity.id
_entity.type
_entity.pdbx_description
1 polymer ?
#
loop_
_entity_poly.entity_id
_entity_poly.type
_entity_poly.pdbx_seq_one_letter_code
_entity_poly.pdbx_strand_id
1 'polypeptide(L)'
;MEGLFFSYCSDRDQTLAMFSNSSSNKPLYYVQRVNNETGEVFGDAIISNSSINTSWIKEAANLSNEFASLGTKWSNDHDLLFLSSARINRIGVISLGFTAQSITDYVTRVDRLGTRSYLATKDGQILVEGIQHIRFVVFNDSVSFQSVNANGDVIKNEGTVSCKNEAIASNLNIQDNKYLIHCYLIDIMGIESVYVLAVPRNGFDVSYKKMGLALLNVMMVMILVAVFGFLFIDGRAIRREMHLCASLIKQKEATQQAEKKNMNKSLAVASASHDVRTSLAGITALIKISSKLVPSGSELASNLIQMEDCTQDLLGNNVIRSFDAAQTF
;
A
#
# COMPACT_ATOMS: atom_id res chain seq x y z
N MET A 1 30.20 -26.49 -51.46
CA MET A 1 28.95 -25.70 -51.40
C MET A 1 29.30 -24.31 -51.87
N GLU A 2 28.83 -23.90 -53.05
CA GLU A 2 29.03 -22.56 -53.63
C GLU A 2 27.95 -21.56 -53.17
N GLY A 3 27.42 -21.76 -51.95
CA GLY A 3 26.26 -21.02 -51.47
C GLY A 3 26.62 -19.84 -50.59
N LEU A 4 26.07 -18.68 -50.94
CA LEU A 4 26.04 -17.50 -50.08
C LEU A 4 25.09 -17.78 -48.92
N PHE A 5 25.62 -17.80 -47.72
CA PHE A 5 24.84 -17.96 -46.50
C PHE A 5 24.89 -16.67 -45.70
N PHE A 6 23.75 -16.29 -45.14
CA PHE A 6 23.65 -15.16 -44.22
C PHE A 6 22.71 -15.54 -43.07
N SER A 7 23.17 -15.41 -41.84
CA SER A 7 22.34 -15.61 -40.65
C SER A 7 22.48 -14.44 -39.71
N TYR A 8 21.36 -14.06 -39.12
CA TYR A 8 21.24 -12.95 -38.19
C TYR A 8 20.74 -13.49 -36.86
N CYS A 9 21.53 -13.30 -35.79
CA CYS A 9 21.20 -13.83 -34.47
C CYS A 9 21.26 -12.75 -33.40
N SER A 10 20.15 -12.58 -32.67
CA SER A 10 20.07 -11.68 -31.53
C SER A 10 20.48 -12.41 -30.23
N ASP A 11 21.47 -11.85 -29.54
CA ASP A 11 22.02 -12.33 -28.28
C ASP A 11 21.93 -11.22 -27.21
N ARG A 12 20.76 -11.11 -26.58
CA ARG A 12 20.38 -10.11 -25.55
C ARG A 12 20.71 -8.67 -25.93
N ASP A 13 21.96 -8.26 -25.75
CA ASP A 13 22.44 -6.89 -25.94
C ASP A 13 23.19 -6.70 -27.27
N GLN A 14 23.58 -7.81 -27.90
CA GLN A 14 24.42 -7.78 -29.09
C GLN A 14 23.80 -8.62 -30.21
N THR A 15 23.86 -8.08 -31.41
CA THR A 15 23.44 -8.81 -32.60
C THR A 15 24.65 -9.24 -33.42
N LEU A 16 24.61 -10.46 -33.94
CA LEU A 16 25.66 -11.06 -34.73
C LEU A 16 25.14 -11.44 -36.12
N ALA A 17 25.95 -11.16 -37.14
CA ALA A 17 25.77 -11.67 -38.49
C ALA A 17 26.81 -12.76 -38.75
N MET A 18 26.37 -13.90 -39.25
CA MET A 18 27.23 -14.97 -39.76
C MET A 18 27.07 -15.08 -41.27
N PHE A 19 28.17 -15.07 -42.01
CA PHE A 19 28.14 -15.18 -43.46
C PHE A 19 29.30 -16.00 -44.02
N SER A 20 29.11 -16.59 -45.20
CA SER A 20 30.15 -17.34 -45.91
C SER A 20 30.68 -16.57 -47.12
N ASN A 21 31.99 -16.69 -47.39
CA ASN A 21 32.58 -16.24 -48.65
C ASN A 21 32.77 -17.44 -49.58
N SER A 22 32.29 -17.32 -50.83
CA SER A 22 32.37 -18.35 -51.86
C SER A 22 33.72 -18.39 -52.60
N SER A 23 34.67 -17.51 -52.26
CA SER A 23 35.95 -17.38 -52.99
C SER A 23 36.98 -18.48 -52.70
N SER A 24 36.72 -19.44 -51.81
CA SER A 24 37.67 -20.49 -51.41
C SER A 24 37.09 -21.91 -51.51
N ASN A 25 37.95 -22.88 -51.85
CA ASN A 25 37.59 -24.32 -51.94
C ASN A 25 37.05 -24.92 -50.63
N LYS A 26 37.23 -24.23 -49.49
CA LYS A 26 36.59 -24.52 -48.20
C LYS A 26 35.70 -23.33 -47.82
N PRO A 27 34.43 -23.56 -47.41
CA PRO A 27 33.59 -22.48 -46.91
C PRO A 27 34.17 -21.98 -45.59
N LEU A 28 34.67 -20.74 -45.59
CA LEU A 28 35.01 -20.02 -44.37
C LEU A 28 33.76 -19.27 -43.92
N TYR A 29 33.47 -19.38 -42.63
CA TYR A 29 32.37 -18.67 -42.00
C TYR A 29 32.92 -17.52 -41.18
N TYR A 30 32.35 -16.34 -41.41
CA TYR A 30 32.71 -15.12 -40.72
C TYR A 30 31.57 -14.74 -39.79
N VAL A 31 31.91 -14.35 -38.56
CA VAL A 31 30.96 -13.81 -37.59
C VAL A 31 31.37 -12.37 -37.30
N GLN A 32 30.42 -11.45 -37.42
CA GLN A 32 30.65 -10.02 -37.23
C GLN A 32 29.52 -9.42 -36.40
N ARG A 33 29.84 -8.35 -35.67
CA ARG A 33 28.86 -7.63 -34.86
C ARG A 33 27.97 -6.78 -35.76
N VAL A 34 26.72 -6.61 -35.36
CA VAL A 34 25.74 -5.79 -36.06
C VAL A 34 25.16 -4.77 -35.11
N ASN A 35 24.99 -3.54 -35.60
CA ASN A 35 24.32 -2.48 -34.88
C ASN A 35 22.83 -2.82 -34.77
N ASN A 36 22.30 -2.87 -33.56
CA ASN A 36 20.91 -3.26 -33.30
C ASN A 36 19.89 -2.28 -33.89
N GLU A 37 20.26 -1.00 -34.06
CA GLU A 37 19.36 0.06 -34.57
C GLU A 37 19.42 0.18 -36.10
N THR A 38 20.62 0.10 -36.70
CA THR A 38 20.79 0.31 -38.15
C THR A 38 20.85 -0.98 -38.95
N GLY A 39 21.14 -2.12 -38.31
CA GLY A 39 21.39 -3.39 -38.99
C GLY A 39 22.73 -3.45 -39.73
N GLU A 40 23.59 -2.42 -39.59
CA GLU A 40 24.89 -2.38 -40.26
C GLU A 40 25.94 -3.18 -39.48
N VAL A 41 26.74 -3.97 -40.22
CA VAL A 41 27.87 -4.70 -39.64
C VAL A 41 28.98 -3.73 -39.24
N PHE A 42 29.61 -3.96 -38.08
CA PHE A 42 30.72 -3.13 -37.60
C PHE A 42 31.78 -3.95 -36.85
N GLY A 43 32.99 -3.39 -36.76
CA GLY A 43 34.17 -4.06 -36.22
C GLY A 43 34.76 -5.12 -37.16
N ASP A 44 35.77 -5.84 -36.70
CA ASP A 44 36.45 -6.86 -37.51
C ASP A 44 35.64 -8.16 -37.56
N ALA A 45 35.60 -8.79 -38.74
CA ALA A 45 35.00 -10.09 -38.91
C ALA A 45 35.92 -11.18 -38.35
N ILE A 46 35.38 -12.02 -37.46
CA ILE A 46 36.12 -13.12 -36.85
C ILE A 46 35.82 -14.39 -37.64
N ILE A 47 36.86 -15.12 -38.03
CA ILE A 47 36.70 -16.44 -38.65
C ILE A 47 36.22 -17.39 -37.57
N SER A 48 35.02 -17.93 -37.75
CA SER A 48 34.52 -18.97 -36.88
C SER A 48 35.26 -20.27 -37.18
N ASN A 49 35.98 -20.78 -36.17
CA ASN A 49 36.60 -22.08 -36.24
C ASN A 49 35.52 -23.17 -36.40
N SER A 50 35.89 -24.31 -36.96
CA SER A 50 35.02 -25.43 -37.39
C SER A 50 34.18 -26.10 -36.28
N SER A 51 34.10 -25.55 -35.07
CA SER A 51 33.32 -26.05 -33.95
C SER A 51 31.83 -25.75 -34.07
N ILE A 52 31.44 -24.74 -34.85
CA ILE A 52 30.01 -24.45 -35.08
C ILE A 52 29.41 -25.59 -35.88
N ASN A 53 28.38 -26.23 -35.32
CA ASN A 53 27.60 -27.22 -36.05
C ASN A 53 26.86 -26.51 -37.21
N THR A 54 27.34 -26.69 -38.44
CA THR A 54 26.74 -26.13 -39.65
C THR A 54 25.88 -27.15 -40.41
N SER A 55 25.47 -28.26 -39.78
CA SER A 55 24.62 -29.27 -40.44
C SER A 55 23.30 -28.66 -40.91
N TRP A 56 22.72 -27.78 -40.09
CA TRP A 56 21.48 -27.06 -40.36
C TRP A 56 21.54 -26.22 -41.64
N ILE A 57 22.70 -25.68 -42.03
CA ILE A 57 22.86 -24.91 -43.28
C ILE A 57 22.63 -25.82 -44.49
N LYS A 58 23.12 -27.07 -44.42
CA LYS A 58 22.93 -28.06 -45.49
C LYS A 58 21.49 -28.51 -45.59
N GLU A 59 20.86 -28.73 -44.44
CA GLU A 59 19.45 -29.12 -44.36
C GLU A 59 18.54 -28.02 -44.89
N ALA A 60 18.75 -26.77 -44.47
CA ALA A 60 18.02 -25.62 -44.97
C ALA A 60 18.21 -25.38 -46.49
N ALA A 61 19.39 -25.69 -47.05
CA ALA A 61 19.64 -25.56 -48.48
C ALA A 61 18.94 -26.66 -49.32
N ASN A 62 18.79 -27.85 -48.74
CA ASN A 62 18.15 -29.01 -49.39
C ASN A 62 16.63 -28.95 -49.34
N LEU A 63 16.07 -28.32 -48.31
CA LEU A 63 14.64 -28.14 -48.16
C LEU A 63 14.12 -27.01 -49.05
N SER A 64 12.94 -27.22 -49.64
CA SER A 64 12.24 -26.22 -50.44
C SER A 64 11.55 -25.15 -49.58
N ASN A 65 11.38 -25.42 -48.28
CA ASN A 65 10.56 -24.68 -47.33
C ASN A 65 11.41 -24.13 -46.16
N GLU A 66 10.75 -23.41 -45.25
CA GLU A 66 11.31 -22.97 -43.97
C GLU A 66 11.78 -24.16 -43.12
N PHE A 67 12.94 -24.00 -42.47
CA PHE A 67 13.59 -25.00 -41.63
C PHE A 67 13.96 -24.39 -40.28
N ALA A 68 13.43 -24.97 -39.21
CA ALA A 68 13.72 -24.57 -37.84
C ALA A 68 14.73 -25.53 -37.20
N SER A 69 15.67 -24.98 -36.43
CA SER A 69 16.67 -25.79 -35.74
C SER A 69 17.10 -25.15 -34.42
N LEU A 70 17.47 -26.02 -33.48
CA LEU A 70 18.07 -25.65 -32.20
C LEU A 70 19.56 -25.99 -32.28
N GLY A 71 20.41 -24.98 -32.37
CA GLY A 71 21.86 -25.11 -32.52
C GLY A 71 22.61 -24.63 -31.28
N THR A 72 23.94 -24.80 -31.28
CA THR A 72 24.82 -24.18 -30.29
C THR A 72 25.15 -22.74 -30.66
N LYS A 73 25.41 -21.92 -29.65
CA LYS A 73 25.74 -20.51 -29.81
C LYS A 73 27.09 -20.34 -30.49
N TRP A 74 27.17 -19.35 -31.39
CA TRP A 74 28.36 -19.15 -32.23
C TRP A 74 29.59 -18.67 -31.45
N SER A 75 29.40 -18.14 -30.24
CA SER A 75 30.48 -17.68 -29.35
C SER A 75 30.89 -18.72 -28.31
N ASN A 76 30.04 -19.71 -28.00
CA ASN A 76 30.24 -20.67 -26.92
C ASN A 76 29.40 -21.93 -27.16
N ASP A 77 29.96 -23.11 -26.90
CA ASP A 77 29.33 -24.40 -27.17
C ASP A 77 28.26 -24.81 -26.13
N HIS A 78 28.10 -24.05 -25.05
CA HIS A 78 27.14 -24.38 -23.98
C HIS A 78 25.74 -23.78 -24.15
N ASP A 79 25.63 -22.62 -24.80
CA ASP A 79 24.36 -21.93 -24.94
C ASP A 79 23.65 -22.38 -26.22
N LEU A 80 22.32 -22.40 -26.20
CA LEU A 80 21.50 -22.82 -27.34
C LEU A 80 20.94 -21.62 -28.11
N LEU A 81 20.80 -21.77 -29.42
CA LEU A 81 20.22 -20.80 -30.35
C LEU A 81 19.05 -21.42 -31.10
N PHE A 82 17.91 -20.73 -31.08
CA PHE A 82 16.82 -21.00 -32.02
C PHE A 82 17.15 -20.33 -33.36
N LEU A 83 17.04 -21.08 -34.44
CA LEU A 83 17.29 -20.61 -35.80
C LEU A 83 16.13 -21.04 -36.70
N SER A 84 15.42 -20.08 -37.27
CA SER A 84 14.59 -20.32 -38.46
C SER A 84 15.41 -19.96 -39.69
N SER A 85 15.34 -20.80 -40.72
CA SER A 85 16.13 -20.70 -41.93
C SER A 85 15.24 -20.87 -43.14
N ALA A 86 15.48 -20.08 -44.18
CA ALA A 86 14.74 -20.17 -45.43
C ALA A 86 15.71 -20.10 -46.61
N ARG A 87 15.36 -20.81 -47.69
CA ARG A 87 16.08 -20.76 -48.94
C ARG A 87 15.62 -19.55 -49.75
N ILE A 88 16.55 -18.64 -50.09
CA ILE A 88 16.23 -17.46 -50.90
C ILE A 88 16.29 -17.79 -52.41
N ASN A 89 17.22 -18.65 -52.84
CA ASN A 89 17.46 -18.98 -54.24
C ASN A 89 18.04 -20.40 -54.39
N ARG A 90 18.44 -20.82 -55.60
CA ARG A 90 19.05 -22.15 -55.81
C ARG A 90 20.28 -22.43 -54.92
N ILE A 91 20.96 -21.38 -54.44
CA ILE A 91 22.26 -21.50 -53.79
C ILE A 91 22.34 -20.73 -52.46
N GLY A 92 21.33 -19.91 -52.13
CA GLY A 92 21.39 -19.01 -50.97
C GLY A 92 20.46 -19.43 -49.83
N VAL A 93 20.96 -19.34 -48.59
CA VAL A 93 20.20 -19.59 -47.35
C VAL A 93 20.26 -18.35 -46.47
N ILE A 94 19.09 -17.89 -46.00
CA ILE A 94 18.98 -16.90 -44.95
C ILE A 94 18.52 -17.56 -43.66
N SER A 95 18.99 -17.06 -42.53
CA SER A 95 18.49 -17.51 -41.23
C SER A 95 18.34 -16.35 -40.26
N LEU A 96 17.33 -16.44 -39.41
CA LEU A 96 17.07 -15.55 -38.30
C LEU A 96 17.01 -16.38 -37.02
N GLY A 97 17.58 -15.86 -35.93
CA GLY A 97 17.55 -16.57 -34.66
C GLY A 97 17.73 -15.70 -33.44
N PHE A 98 17.55 -16.33 -32.27
CA PHE A 98 17.82 -15.73 -30.98
C PHE A 98 18.28 -16.78 -29.97
N THR A 99 18.92 -16.33 -28.90
CA THR A 99 19.36 -17.21 -27.81
C THR A 99 18.22 -17.83 -27.04
N ALA A 100 18.26 -19.15 -26.82
CA ALA A 100 17.28 -19.86 -25.98
C ALA A 100 17.14 -19.24 -24.59
N GLN A 101 18.22 -18.65 -24.07
CA GLN A 101 18.24 -17.92 -22.80
C GLN A 101 17.17 -16.83 -22.71
N SER A 102 16.85 -16.15 -23.81
CA SER A 102 15.81 -15.12 -23.85
C SER A 102 14.44 -15.65 -23.44
N ILE A 103 14.15 -16.92 -23.80
CA ILE A 103 12.90 -17.60 -23.43
C ILE A 103 13.04 -18.25 -22.05
N THR A 104 14.14 -18.95 -21.78
CA THR A 104 14.31 -19.66 -20.50
C THR A 104 14.32 -18.69 -19.32
N ASP A 105 14.86 -17.47 -19.47
CA ASP A 105 14.80 -16.42 -18.45
C ASP A 105 13.36 -15.94 -18.21
N TYR A 106 12.53 -15.89 -19.25
CA TYR A 106 11.12 -15.52 -19.10
C TYR A 106 10.36 -16.63 -18.35
N VAL A 107 10.60 -17.88 -18.73
CA VAL A 107 9.97 -19.06 -18.12
C VAL A 107 10.36 -19.19 -16.64
N THR A 108 11.65 -19.12 -16.31
CA THR A 108 12.14 -19.28 -14.93
C THR A 108 11.71 -18.13 -14.01
N ARG A 109 11.43 -16.92 -14.55
CA ARG A 109 10.83 -15.82 -13.77
C ARG A 109 9.43 -16.14 -13.23
N VAL A 110 8.73 -17.10 -13.83
CA VAL A 110 7.40 -17.56 -13.39
C VAL A 110 7.48 -18.45 -12.14
N ASP A 111 8.67 -18.96 -11.78
CA ASP A 111 8.89 -19.88 -10.64
C ASP A 111 8.80 -19.22 -9.24
N ARG A 112 7.96 -18.20 -9.12
CA ARG A 112 7.70 -17.48 -7.86
C ARG A 112 6.67 -18.24 -7.02
N LEU A 113 6.77 -18.12 -5.70
CA LEU A 113 5.78 -18.66 -4.75
C LEU A 113 5.63 -20.21 -4.80
N GLY A 114 6.69 -20.91 -5.22
CA GLY A 114 6.75 -22.38 -5.20
C GLY A 114 6.22 -23.05 -6.47
N THR A 115 5.83 -22.29 -7.49
CA THR A 115 5.59 -22.83 -8.84
C THR A 115 6.91 -23.29 -9.46
N ARG A 116 6.82 -24.27 -10.36
CA ARG A 116 7.96 -24.80 -11.11
C ARG A 116 7.60 -24.98 -12.56
N SER A 117 8.40 -24.39 -13.43
CA SER A 117 8.22 -24.47 -14.86
C SER A 117 9.18 -25.49 -15.47
N TYR A 118 8.73 -26.16 -16.53
CA TYR A 118 9.58 -26.98 -17.39
C TYR A 118 9.38 -26.53 -18.82
N LEU A 119 10.45 -26.53 -19.59
CA LEU A 119 10.42 -26.28 -21.02
C LEU A 119 11.34 -27.28 -21.69
N ALA A 120 10.83 -27.97 -22.70
CA ALA A 120 11.61 -28.87 -23.52
C ALA A 120 11.08 -28.86 -24.95
N THR A 121 11.94 -29.21 -25.90
CA THR A 121 11.53 -29.48 -27.27
C THR A 121 10.93 -30.88 -27.39
N LYS A 122 10.13 -31.14 -28.43
CA LYS A 122 9.45 -32.43 -28.60
C LYS A 122 10.39 -33.60 -28.89
N ASP A 123 11.57 -33.34 -29.44
CA ASP A 123 12.67 -34.30 -29.61
C ASP A 123 13.42 -34.62 -28.30
N GLY A 124 13.05 -33.97 -27.18
CA GLY A 124 13.50 -34.33 -25.84
C GLY A 124 14.66 -33.48 -25.31
N GLN A 125 15.05 -32.41 -26.00
CA GLN A 125 16.03 -31.45 -25.48
C GLN A 125 15.38 -30.61 -24.37
N ILE A 126 15.88 -30.74 -23.15
CA ILE A 126 15.39 -29.97 -22.00
C ILE A 126 16.05 -28.59 -21.99
N LEU A 127 15.24 -27.54 -21.93
CA LEU A 127 15.68 -26.13 -21.90
C LEU A 127 15.54 -25.51 -20.51
N VAL A 128 14.54 -25.94 -19.74
CA VAL A 128 14.34 -25.54 -18.34
C VAL A 128 13.99 -26.75 -17.51
N GLU A 129 14.79 -27.00 -16.47
CA GLU A 129 14.53 -28.01 -15.44
C GLU A 129 13.80 -27.38 -14.24
N GLY A 130 12.66 -27.94 -13.86
CA GLY A 130 11.82 -27.45 -12.77
C GLY A 130 12.22 -27.97 -11.39
N ILE A 131 11.61 -29.08 -10.94
CA ILE A 131 11.81 -29.63 -9.59
C ILE A 131 13.10 -30.46 -9.56
N GLN A 132 13.92 -30.25 -8.52
CA GLN A 132 15.15 -31.03 -8.31
C GLN A 132 14.88 -32.53 -8.09
N HIS A 133 15.78 -33.36 -8.58
CA HIS A 133 15.67 -34.83 -8.54
C HIS A 133 14.43 -35.39 -9.24
N ILE A 134 13.86 -34.62 -10.18
CA ILE A 134 12.83 -35.08 -11.11
C ILE A 134 13.40 -35.05 -12.52
N ARG A 135 13.45 -36.22 -13.15
CA ARG A 135 13.70 -36.34 -14.57
C ARG A 135 12.39 -36.09 -15.33
N PHE A 136 12.44 -35.06 -16.16
CA PHE A 136 11.36 -34.67 -17.06
C PHE A 136 11.60 -35.33 -18.42
N VAL A 137 10.62 -36.08 -18.93
CA VAL A 137 10.74 -36.77 -20.23
C VAL A 137 9.52 -36.46 -21.07
N VAL A 138 9.76 -35.91 -22.27
CA VAL A 138 8.73 -35.67 -23.28
C VAL A 138 8.55 -36.94 -24.11
N PHE A 139 7.30 -37.35 -24.32
CA PHE A 139 6.94 -38.48 -25.15
C PHE A 139 5.69 -38.12 -25.98
N ASN A 140 5.89 -37.92 -27.28
CA ASN A 140 4.87 -37.40 -28.20
C ASN A 140 4.28 -36.08 -27.66
N ASP A 141 2.97 -36.07 -27.39
CA ASP A 141 2.24 -34.92 -26.85
C ASP A 141 1.97 -35.07 -25.35
N SER A 142 2.79 -35.87 -24.65
CA SER A 142 2.68 -36.12 -23.21
C SER A 142 4.03 -35.94 -22.53
N VAL A 143 3.99 -35.68 -21.23
CA VAL A 143 5.16 -35.52 -20.39
C VAL A 143 5.10 -36.48 -19.22
N SER A 144 6.22 -37.10 -18.89
CA SER A 144 6.34 -37.97 -17.71
C SER A 144 7.33 -37.39 -16.71
N PHE A 145 6.98 -37.53 -15.43
CA PHE A 145 7.78 -37.07 -14.30
C PHE A 145 8.30 -38.29 -13.56
N GLN A 146 9.63 -38.41 -13.49
CA GLN A 146 10.28 -39.57 -12.89
C GLN A 146 11.19 -39.09 -11.76
N SER A 147 10.98 -39.60 -10.55
CA SER A 147 11.88 -39.33 -9.43
C SER A 147 13.18 -40.10 -9.63
N VAL A 148 14.30 -39.39 -9.48
CA VAL A 148 15.64 -39.96 -9.62
C VAL A 148 16.43 -39.89 -8.31
N ASN A 149 17.37 -40.83 -8.14
CA ASN A 149 18.31 -40.81 -7.03
C ASN A 149 19.45 -39.79 -7.29
N ALA A 150 20.36 -39.65 -6.32
CA ALA A 150 21.54 -38.79 -6.48
C ALA A 150 22.48 -39.24 -7.61
N ASN A 151 22.38 -40.49 -8.06
CA ASN A 151 23.17 -41.07 -9.16
C ASN A 151 22.47 -40.88 -10.53
N GLY A 152 21.25 -40.34 -10.58
CA GLY A 152 20.44 -40.17 -11.78
C GLY A 152 19.58 -41.37 -12.18
N ASP A 153 19.61 -42.47 -11.43
CA ASP A 153 18.77 -43.64 -11.71
C ASP A 153 17.32 -43.37 -11.32
N VAL A 154 16.39 -43.85 -12.14
CA VAL A 154 14.95 -43.71 -11.90
C VAL A 154 14.53 -44.60 -10.74
N ILE A 155 14.02 -43.98 -9.68
CA ILE A 155 13.49 -44.66 -8.49
C ILE A 155 12.00 -44.98 -8.72
N LYS A 156 11.25 -43.99 -9.20
CA LYS A 156 9.79 -44.04 -9.25
C LYS A 156 9.25 -43.18 -10.39
N ASN A 157 8.27 -43.71 -11.12
CA ASN A 157 7.47 -42.89 -12.02
C ASN A 157 6.38 -42.17 -11.20
N GLU A 158 6.44 -40.84 -11.13
CA GLU A 158 5.44 -40.03 -10.42
C GLU A 158 4.15 -39.92 -11.24
N GLY A 159 4.25 -39.95 -12.56
CA GLY A 159 3.11 -40.10 -13.47
C GLY A 159 3.30 -39.37 -14.79
N THR A 160 2.27 -39.47 -15.64
CA THR A 160 2.26 -38.93 -17.01
C THR A 160 1.09 -37.97 -17.18
N VAL A 161 1.34 -36.83 -17.82
CA VAL A 161 0.34 -35.80 -18.14
C VAL A 161 0.29 -35.62 -19.65
N SER A 162 -0.92 -35.62 -20.21
CA SER A 162 -1.15 -35.33 -21.63
C SER A 162 -1.28 -33.82 -21.83
N CYS A 163 -0.64 -33.31 -22.88
CA CYS A 163 -0.63 -31.89 -23.24
C CYS A 163 -1.63 -31.55 -24.34
N LYS A 164 -2.41 -32.53 -24.83
CA LYS A 164 -3.42 -32.32 -25.88
C LYS A 164 -4.60 -31.44 -25.45
N ASN A 165 -4.88 -31.38 -24.15
CA ASN A 165 -5.98 -30.59 -23.58
C ASN A 165 -5.40 -29.49 -22.69
N GLU A 166 -4.90 -28.43 -23.33
CA GLU A 166 -4.22 -27.30 -22.68
C GLU A 166 -5.06 -26.59 -21.60
N ALA A 167 -6.39 -26.69 -21.68
CA ALA A 167 -7.32 -26.07 -20.74
C ALA A 167 -7.46 -26.83 -19.41
N ILE A 168 -7.08 -28.12 -19.34
CA ILE A 168 -7.35 -28.97 -18.18
C ILE A 168 -6.05 -29.24 -17.42
N ALA A 169 -5.98 -28.70 -16.21
CA ALA A 169 -4.88 -29.00 -15.31
C ALA A 169 -5.01 -30.42 -14.74
N SER A 170 -3.91 -31.17 -14.74
CA SER A 170 -3.85 -32.52 -14.19
C SER A 170 -3.35 -32.49 -12.75
N ASN A 171 -4.02 -33.22 -11.86
CA ASN A 171 -3.54 -33.37 -10.48
C ASN A 171 -2.47 -34.46 -10.45
N LEU A 172 -1.28 -34.11 -9.98
CA LEU A 172 -0.15 -35.04 -9.88
C LEU A 172 0.53 -34.91 -8.53
N ASN A 173 0.87 -36.03 -7.91
CA ASN A 173 1.70 -36.04 -6.71
C ASN A 173 3.15 -36.22 -7.15
N ILE A 174 4.01 -35.27 -6.80
CA ILE A 174 5.44 -35.33 -7.09
C ILE A 174 6.16 -35.18 -5.75
N GLN A 175 7.00 -36.15 -5.36
CA GLN A 175 7.70 -36.15 -4.07
C GLN A 175 6.75 -35.87 -2.89
N ASP A 176 5.63 -36.59 -2.86
CA ASP A 176 4.55 -36.49 -1.85
C ASP A 176 3.85 -35.13 -1.74
N ASN A 177 4.17 -34.19 -2.64
CA ASN A 177 3.49 -32.90 -2.75
C ASN A 177 2.46 -32.92 -3.88
N LYS A 178 1.26 -32.40 -3.60
CA LYS A 178 0.18 -32.28 -4.58
C LYS A 178 0.42 -31.06 -5.48
N TYR A 179 0.62 -31.31 -6.76
CA TYR A 179 0.72 -30.29 -7.79
C TYR A 179 -0.47 -30.33 -8.75
N LEU A 180 -0.80 -29.14 -9.24
CA LEU A 180 -1.71 -28.95 -10.36
C LEU A 180 -0.83 -28.60 -11.57
N ILE A 181 -0.80 -29.51 -12.55
CA ILE A 181 0.09 -29.46 -13.71
C ILE A 181 -0.70 -28.94 -14.90
N HIS A 182 -0.29 -27.79 -15.42
CA HIS A 182 -0.74 -27.29 -16.73
C HIS A 182 0.29 -27.65 -17.77
N CYS A 183 -0.13 -28.25 -18.88
CA CYS A 183 0.77 -28.57 -19.99
C CYS A 183 0.26 -27.92 -21.28
N TYR A 184 1.17 -27.28 -22.00
CA TYR A 184 0.90 -26.53 -23.23
C TYR A 184 1.85 -27.00 -24.33
N LEU A 185 1.31 -27.16 -25.54
CA LEU A 185 2.12 -27.34 -26.73
C LEU A 185 2.37 -25.95 -27.32
N ILE A 186 3.64 -25.59 -27.48
CA ILE A 186 4.02 -24.28 -27.99
C ILE A 186 4.98 -24.44 -29.17
N ASP A 187 4.87 -23.54 -30.14
CA ASP A 187 5.80 -23.46 -31.25
C ASP A 187 6.76 -22.30 -31.01
N ILE A 188 8.07 -22.60 -31.00
CA ILE A 188 9.13 -21.60 -30.89
C ILE A 188 9.92 -21.59 -32.19
N MET A 189 9.66 -20.59 -33.05
CA MET A 189 10.33 -20.41 -34.34
C MET A 189 10.27 -21.65 -35.28
N GLY A 190 9.15 -22.37 -35.27
CA GLY A 190 8.97 -23.60 -36.04
C GLY A 190 9.45 -24.87 -35.32
N ILE A 191 9.89 -24.76 -34.05
CA ILE A 191 10.26 -25.92 -33.22
C ILE A 191 9.11 -26.24 -32.26
N GLU A 192 8.46 -27.39 -32.49
CA GLU A 192 7.47 -27.94 -31.57
C GLU A 192 8.11 -28.18 -30.20
N SER A 193 7.54 -27.53 -29.19
CA SER A 193 8.04 -27.54 -27.82
C SER A 193 6.89 -27.74 -26.84
N VAL A 194 7.22 -28.18 -25.63
CA VAL A 194 6.27 -28.45 -24.56
C VAL A 194 6.63 -27.58 -23.36
N TYR A 195 5.66 -26.79 -22.91
CA TYR A 195 5.77 -25.97 -21.73
C TYR A 195 4.87 -26.51 -20.63
N VAL A 196 5.42 -26.71 -19.44
CA VAL A 196 4.71 -27.25 -18.28
C VAL A 196 4.84 -26.30 -17.11
N LEU A 197 3.71 -25.97 -16.49
CA LEU A 197 3.65 -25.22 -15.25
C LEU A 197 3.10 -26.10 -14.12
N ALA A 198 3.93 -26.37 -13.12
CA ALA A 198 3.57 -27.10 -11.92
C ALA A 198 3.25 -26.14 -10.76
N VAL A 199 2.01 -26.18 -10.27
CA VAL A 199 1.48 -25.26 -9.27
C VAL A 199 1.21 -26.03 -7.97
N PRO A 200 1.93 -25.77 -6.86
CA PRO A 200 1.76 -26.53 -5.61
C PRO A 200 0.43 -26.23 -4.93
N ARG A 201 -0.49 -27.20 -4.85
CA ARG A 201 -1.83 -27.00 -4.29
C ARG A 201 -1.84 -26.57 -2.82
N ASN A 202 -0.86 -27.03 -2.05
CA ASN A 202 -0.73 -26.72 -0.62
C ASN A 202 0.15 -25.48 -0.35
N GLY A 203 0.91 -24.99 -1.34
CA GLY A 203 1.83 -23.85 -1.18
C GLY A 203 1.11 -22.50 -1.25
N PHE A 204 0.01 -22.45 -2.01
CA PHE A 204 -0.84 -21.28 -2.14
C PHE A 204 -1.58 -21.01 -0.81
N ASP A 205 -2.27 -22.01 -0.25
CA ASP A 205 -3.30 -21.77 0.76
C ASP A 205 -2.83 -21.26 2.13
N VAL A 206 -1.55 -21.44 2.47
CA VAL A 206 -1.06 -21.12 3.81
C VAL A 206 -0.53 -19.69 3.90
N SER A 207 0.11 -19.17 2.85
CA SER A 207 0.80 -17.89 2.93
C SER A 207 -0.16 -16.70 2.82
N TYR A 208 -1.06 -16.68 1.82
CA TYR A 208 -2.02 -15.58 1.68
C TYR A 208 -3.13 -15.62 2.72
N LYS A 209 -3.59 -16.80 3.16
CA LYS A 209 -4.58 -16.87 4.25
C LYS A 209 -3.97 -16.37 5.55
N LYS A 210 -2.73 -16.74 5.87
CA LYS A 210 -2.06 -16.22 7.07
C LYS A 210 -1.78 -14.73 6.98
N MET A 211 -1.31 -14.23 5.84
CA MET A 211 -1.00 -12.81 5.66
C MET A 211 -2.27 -11.95 5.62
N GLY A 212 -3.31 -12.41 4.93
CA GLY A 212 -4.63 -11.78 4.90
C GLY A 212 -5.33 -11.82 6.27
N LEU A 213 -5.26 -12.95 6.99
CA LEU A 213 -5.78 -13.08 8.35
C LEU A 213 -4.99 -12.20 9.33
N ALA A 214 -3.67 -12.08 9.18
CA ALA A 214 -2.85 -11.19 9.99
C ALA A 214 -3.23 -9.72 9.75
N LEU A 215 -3.39 -9.30 8.48
CA LEU A 215 -3.88 -7.97 8.12
C LEU A 215 -5.26 -7.68 8.70
N LEU A 216 -6.18 -8.64 8.60
CA LEU A 216 -7.55 -8.50 9.12
C LEU A 216 -7.55 -8.41 10.66
N ASN A 217 -6.70 -9.19 11.34
CA ASN A 217 -6.51 -9.09 12.79
C ASN A 217 -5.94 -7.72 13.19
N VAL A 218 -4.92 -7.23 12.49
CA VAL A 218 -4.34 -5.89 12.77
C VAL A 218 -5.38 -4.81 12.58
N MET A 219 -6.18 -4.88 11.51
CA MET A 219 -7.26 -3.93 11.26
C MET A 219 -8.32 -3.95 12.37
N MET A 220 -8.75 -5.14 12.81
CA MET A 220 -9.70 -5.29 13.92
C MET A 220 -9.16 -4.71 15.23
N VAL A 221 -7.89 -4.97 15.54
CA VAL A 221 -7.24 -4.41 16.74
C VAL A 221 -7.17 -2.89 16.67
N MET A 222 -6.81 -2.31 15.53
CA MET A 222 -6.76 -0.86 15.34
C MET A 222 -8.14 -0.20 15.52
N ILE A 223 -9.20 -0.81 14.99
CA ILE A 223 -10.58 -0.33 15.18
C ILE A 223 -10.97 -0.38 16.66
N LEU A 224 -10.67 -1.48 17.35
CA LEU A 224 -10.96 -1.59 18.79
C LEU A 224 -10.23 -0.52 19.60
N VAL A 225 -8.93 -0.32 19.34
CA VAL A 225 -8.13 0.73 20.00
C VAL A 225 -8.73 2.12 19.75
N ALA A 226 -9.17 2.41 18.53
CA ALA A 226 -9.82 3.68 18.21
C ALA A 226 -11.15 3.86 18.99
N VAL A 227 -12.02 2.85 18.99
CA VAL A 227 -13.32 2.90 19.70
C VAL A 227 -13.11 3.10 21.21
N PHE A 228 -12.22 2.32 21.83
CA PHE A 228 -11.91 2.50 23.26
C PHE A 228 -11.27 3.87 23.54
N GLY A 229 -10.44 4.38 22.62
CA GLY A 229 -9.88 5.72 22.70
C GLY A 229 -10.95 6.81 22.71
N PHE A 230 -11.92 6.74 21.80
CA PHE A 230 -13.05 7.68 21.75
C PHE A 230 -13.89 7.64 23.03
N LEU A 231 -14.29 6.45 23.47
CA LEU A 231 -15.07 6.29 24.72
C LEU A 231 -14.33 6.85 25.94
N PHE A 232 -13.01 6.68 26.00
CA PHE A 232 -12.20 7.21 27.09
C PHE A 232 -12.13 8.75 27.08
N ILE A 233 -12.02 9.36 25.89
CA ILE A 233 -12.01 10.81 25.72
C ILE A 233 -13.38 11.39 26.13
N ASP A 234 -14.47 10.82 25.62
CA ASP A 234 -15.83 11.27 25.92
C ASP A 234 -16.16 11.12 27.40
N GLY A 235 -15.80 9.98 28.02
CA GLY A 235 -15.97 9.78 29.46
C GLY A 235 -15.16 10.78 30.29
N ARG A 236 -13.97 11.16 29.83
CA ARG A 236 -13.15 12.19 30.49
C ARG A 236 -13.75 13.59 30.32
N ALA A 237 -14.33 13.89 29.16
CA ALA A 237 -15.02 15.15 28.90
C ALA A 237 -16.24 15.30 29.83
N ILE A 238 -17.09 14.27 29.92
CA ILE A 238 -18.27 14.27 30.82
C ILE A 238 -17.86 14.44 32.29
N ARG A 239 -16.79 13.75 32.75
CA ARG A 239 -16.30 13.92 34.12
C ARG A 239 -15.81 15.35 34.40
N ARG A 240 -15.14 15.98 33.43
CA ARG A 240 -14.68 17.37 33.56
C ARG A 240 -15.87 18.33 33.62
N GLU A 241 -16.86 18.13 32.77
CA GLU A 241 -18.09 18.95 32.77
C GLU A 241 -18.87 18.80 34.07
N MET A 242 -19.02 17.59 34.60
CA MET A 242 -19.68 17.37 35.89
C MET A 242 -18.97 18.08 37.06
N HIS A 243 -17.63 18.09 37.07
CA HIS A 243 -16.86 18.79 38.11
C HIS A 243 -17.02 20.33 38.02
N LEU A 244 -17.06 20.86 36.79
CA LEU A 244 -17.34 22.29 36.54
C LEU A 244 -18.76 22.66 36.98
N CYS A 245 -19.76 21.85 36.63
CA CYS A 245 -21.15 22.07 37.03
C CYS A 245 -21.31 22.05 38.55
N ALA A 246 -20.69 21.08 39.24
CA ALA A 246 -20.70 21.01 40.70
C ALA A 246 -20.07 22.26 41.35
N SER A 247 -18.97 22.76 40.77
CA SER A 247 -18.30 23.98 41.26
C SER A 247 -19.17 25.23 41.05
N LEU A 248 -19.83 25.33 39.88
CA LEU A 248 -20.75 26.44 39.57
C LEU A 248 -21.99 26.44 40.47
N ILE A 249 -22.59 25.28 40.74
CA ILE A 249 -23.73 25.17 41.66
C ILE A 249 -23.32 25.66 43.05
N LYS A 250 -22.17 25.22 43.56
CA LYS A 250 -21.66 25.65 44.86
C LYS A 250 -21.41 27.16 44.93
N GLN A 251 -20.86 27.74 43.86
CA GLN A 251 -20.65 29.19 43.77
C GLN A 251 -21.98 29.93 43.73
N LYS A 252 -22.95 29.46 42.93
CA LYS A 252 -24.28 30.07 42.83
C LYS A 252 -25.05 30.03 44.15
N GLU A 253 -24.98 28.91 44.88
CA GLU A 253 -25.56 28.78 46.21
C GLU A 253 -24.92 29.74 47.22
N ALA A 254 -23.59 29.86 47.21
CA ALA A 254 -22.87 30.80 48.07
C ALA A 254 -23.25 32.26 47.75
N THR A 255 -23.31 32.62 46.47
CA THR A 255 -23.73 33.97 46.03
C THR A 255 -25.18 34.24 46.42
N GLN A 256 -26.09 33.29 46.22
CA GLN A 256 -27.51 33.47 46.58
C GLN A 256 -27.70 33.61 48.10
N GLN A 257 -26.92 32.88 48.91
CA GLN A 257 -26.93 33.05 50.36
C GLN A 257 -26.39 34.42 50.77
N ALA A 258 -25.32 34.90 50.12
CA ALA A 258 -24.78 36.23 50.35
C ALA A 258 -25.79 37.33 49.97
N GLU A 259 -26.45 37.20 48.81
CA GLU A 259 -27.50 38.12 48.35
C GLU A 259 -28.68 38.15 49.31
N LYS A 260 -29.19 37.00 49.75
CA LYS A 260 -30.28 36.95 50.75
C LYS A 260 -29.91 37.64 52.06
N LYS A 261 -28.69 37.39 52.55
CA LYS A 261 -28.18 38.04 53.77
C LYS A 261 -28.03 39.54 53.58
N ASN A 262 -27.54 39.98 52.42
CA ASN A 262 -27.39 41.39 52.11
C ASN A 262 -28.75 42.09 51.97
N MET A 263 -29.70 41.48 51.26
CA MET A 263 -31.04 42.02 51.08
C MET A 263 -31.78 42.17 52.42
N ASN A 264 -31.64 41.20 53.34
CA ASN A 264 -32.23 41.32 54.66
C ASN A 264 -31.59 42.45 55.49
N LYS A 265 -30.27 42.66 55.35
CA LYS A 265 -29.58 43.81 55.97
C LYS A 265 -30.07 45.14 55.38
N SER A 266 -30.15 45.23 54.06
CA SER A 266 -30.62 46.42 53.35
C SER A 266 -32.06 46.76 53.75
N LEU A 267 -32.95 45.76 53.81
CA LEU A 267 -34.32 45.94 54.26
C LEU A 267 -34.41 46.42 55.72
N ALA A 268 -33.61 45.85 56.62
CA ALA A 268 -33.56 46.29 58.01
C ALA A 268 -33.09 47.75 58.14
N VAL A 269 -32.07 48.14 57.37
CA VAL A 269 -31.58 49.53 57.33
C VAL A 269 -32.61 50.48 56.75
N ALA A 270 -33.29 50.09 55.66
CA ALA A 270 -34.35 50.88 55.05
C ALA A 270 -35.54 51.07 56.02
N SER A 271 -35.96 50.02 56.72
CA SER A 271 -37.01 50.08 57.74
C SER A 271 -36.61 50.97 58.90
N ALA A 272 -35.41 50.80 59.46
CA ALA A 272 -34.92 51.64 60.55
C ALA A 272 -34.82 53.12 60.13
N SER A 273 -34.35 53.40 58.92
CA SER A 273 -34.30 54.76 58.37
C SER A 273 -35.68 55.37 58.20
N HIS A 274 -36.66 54.57 57.74
CA HIS A 274 -38.05 55.00 57.63
C HIS A 274 -38.66 55.35 59.00
N ASP A 275 -38.41 54.53 60.02
CA ASP A 275 -38.92 54.76 61.37
C ASP A 275 -38.32 56.03 61.99
N VAL A 276 -37.00 56.22 61.85
CA VAL A 276 -36.30 57.45 62.27
C VAL A 276 -36.89 58.67 61.56
N ARG A 277 -37.12 58.60 60.23
CA ARG A 277 -37.73 59.69 59.47
C ARG A 277 -39.14 60.02 59.96
N THR A 278 -39.94 59.01 60.31
CA THR A 278 -41.31 59.17 60.81
C THR A 278 -41.32 59.85 62.17
N SER A 279 -40.50 59.38 63.11
CA SER A 279 -40.37 60.00 64.44
C SER A 279 -39.88 61.45 64.32
N LEU A 280 -38.92 61.71 63.45
CA LEU A 280 -38.36 63.05 63.25
C LEU A 280 -39.39 64.02 62.65
N ALA A 281 -40.19 63.58 61.67
CA ALA A 281 -41.31 64.35 61.15
C ALA A 281 -42.35 64.68 62.23
N GLY A 282 -42.62 63.75 63.16
CA GLY A 282 -43.47 64.00 64.32
C GLY A 282 -42.91 65.07 65.26
N ILE A 283 -41.59 65.04 65.52
CA ILE A 283 -40.90 66.06 66.31
C ILE A 283 -40.97 67.43 65.62
N THR A 284 -40.70 67.51 64.31
CA THR A 284 -40.83 68.76 63.54
C THR A 284 -42.25 69.32 63.63
N ALA A 285 -43.28 68.48 63.53
CA ALA A 285 -44.67 68.92 63.66
C ALA A 285 -44.96 69.51 65.05
N LEU A 286 -44.46 68.88 66.11
CA LEU A 286 -44.61 69.37 67.49
C LEU A 286 -43.86 70.69 67.71
N ILE A 287 -42.64 70.83 67.19
CA ILE A 287 -41.86 72.08 67.24
C ILE A 287 -42.63 73.21 66.54
N LYS A 288 -43.19 72.94 65.35
CA LYS A 288 -43.94 73.92 64.56
C LYS A 288 -45.27 74.35 65.19
N ILE A 289 -45.93 73.44 65.92
CA ILE A 289 -47.12 73.79 66.71
C ILE A 289 -46.70 74.65 67.91
N SER A 290 -45.63 74.27 68.61
CA SER A 290 -45.12 74.98 69.77
C SER A 290 -44.65 76.40 69.42
N SER A 291 -43.99 76.58 68.28
CA SER A 291 -43.52 77.90 67.82
C SER A 291 -44.66 78.87 67.50
N LYS A 292 -45.83 78.38 67.08
CA LYS A 292 -47.03 79.20 66.85
C LYS A 292 -47.73 79.66 68.15
N LEU A 293 -47.48 78.99 69.27
CA LEU A 293 -48.12 79.29 70.56
C LEU A 293 -47.29 80.22 71.47
N VAL A 294 -46.05 80.55 71.09
CA VAL A 294 -45.12 81.35 71.90
C VAL A 294 -45.08 82.81 71.37
N PRO A 295 -45.07 83.84 72.24
CA PRO A 295 -44.99 85.24 71.81
C PRO A 295 -43.68 85.57 71.07
N SER A 296 -43.80 86.29 69.96
CA SER A 296 -42.71 86.67 69.05
C SER A 296 -41.66 87.52 69.78
N GLY A 297 -40.41 87.01 69.85
CA GLY A 297 -39.26 87.72 70.44
C GLY A 297 -38.72 87.13 71.75
N SER A 298 -39.26 86.02 72.26
CA SER A 298 -38.70 85.32 73.43
C SER A 298 -37.53 84.39 73.07
N GLU A 299 -36.62 84.16 74.01
CA GLU A 299 -35.49 83.21 73.91
C GLU A 299 -35.97 81.77 73.58
N LEU A 300 -37.19 81.44 73.98
CA LEU A 300 -37.83 80.17 73.64
C LEU A 300 -38.17 80.05 72.15
N ALA A 301 -38.54 81.15 71.49
CA ALA A 301 -38.84 81.15 70.06
C ALA A 301 -37.57 80.94 69.21
N SER A 302 -36.43 81.54 69.59
CA SER A 302 -35.14 81.28 68.93
C SER A 302 -34.66 79.85 69.12
N ASN A 303 -34.85 79.26 70.31
CA ASN A 303 -34.48 77.87 70.57
C ASN A 303 -35.35 76.88 69.77
N LEU A 304 -36.65 77.18 69.58
CA LEU A 304 -37.53 76.36 68.74
C LEU A 304 -37.16 76.42 67.26
N ILE A 305 -36.77 77.58 66.74
CA ILE A 305 -36.25 77.72 65.37
C ILE A 305 -34.95 76.92 65.22
N GLN A 306 -34.04 77.00 66.19
CA GLN A 306 -32.80 76.22 66.17
C GLN A 306 -33.04 74.70 66.24
N MET A 307 -34.05 74.25 67.00
CA MET A 307 -34.46 72.84 67.02
C MET A 307 -35.09 72.41 65.68
N GLU A 308 -35.84 73.28 65.00
CA GLU A 308 -36.40 73.00 63.67
C GLU A 308 -35.29 72.84 62.62
N ASP A 309 -34.32 73.75 62.57
CA ASP A 309 -33.18 73.69 61.64
C ASP A 309 -32.32 72.44 61.88
N CYS A 310 -32.00 72.14 63.15
CA CYS A 310 -31.25 70.92 63.51
C CYS A 310 -32.00 69.64 63.10
N THR A 311 -33.32 69.65 63.20
CA THR A 311 -34.18 68.54 62.78
C THR A 311 -34.16 68.34 61.26
N GLN A 312 -34.15 69.43 60.49
CA GLN A 312 -34.03 69.40 59.02
C GLN A 312 -32.65 68.92 58.55
N ASP A 313 -31.58 69.37 59.21
CA ASP A 313 -30.22 68.90 58.92
C ASP A 313 -30.05 67.39 59.19
N LEU A 314 -30.68 66.88 60.25
CA LEU A 314 -30.70 65.44 60.54
C LEU A 314 -31.51 64.62 59.52
N LEU A 315 -32.60 65.17 58.98
CA LEU A 315 -33.35 64.56 57.87
C LEU A 315 -32.50 64.51 56.60
N GLY A 316 -31.83 65.61 56.25
CA GLY A 316 -30.94 65.70 55.08
C GLY A 316 -29.76 64.73 55.15
N ASN A 317 -29.05 64.70 56.29
CA ASN A 317 -27.87 63.83 56.47
C ASN A 317 -28.21 62.33 56.53
N ASN A 318 -29.38 61.95 57.06
CA ASN A 318 -29.80 60.55 57.07
C ASN A 318 -30.21 60.04 55.68
N VAL A 319 -30.72 60.91 54.80
CA VAL A 319 -31.02 60.57 53.41
C VAL A 319 -29.72 60.30 52.63
N ILE A 320 -28.69 61.13 52.82
CA ILE A 320 -27.39 60.97 52.14
C ILE A 320 -26.67 59.68 52.59
N ARG A 321 -26.65 59.38 53.90
CA ARG A 321 -26.04 58.13 54.41
C ARG A 321 -26.78 56.86 53.98
N SER A 322 -28.09 56.92 53.79
CA SER A 322 -28.86 55.77 53.27
C SER A 322 -28.54 55.47 51.80
N PHE A 323 -28.13 56.48 51.03
CA PHE A 323 -27.73 56.34 49.62
C PHE A 323 -26.31 55.78 49.50
N ASP A 324 -25.35 56.27 50.30
CA ASP A 324 -23.97 55.75 50.31
C ASP A 324 -23.87 54.29 50.78
N ALA A 325 -24.70 53.87 51.74
CA ALA A 325 -24.75 52.48 52.21
C ALA A 325 -25.36 51.50 51.20
N ALA A 326 -26.16 52.01 50.24
CA ALA A 326 -26.70 51.22 49.14
C ALA A 326 -25.74 51.14 47.94
N GLN A 327 -24.76 52.05 47.84
CA GLN A 327 -23.84 52.17 46.70
C GLN A 327 -22.45 51.55 46.95
N THR A 328 -22.18 51.02 48.15
CA THR A 328 -20.91 50.34 48.50
C THR A 328 -20.92 48.80 48.34
N PHE A 329 -21.86 48.24 47.57
CA PHE A 329 -21.85 46.84 47.15
C PHE A 329 -22.16 46.66 45.67
#